data_AF-A0A4Y2PNZ3-F1
#
_entry.id   AF-A0A4Y2PNZ3-F1
#
_cell.length_a   1.000
_cell.length_b   1.000
_cell.length_c   1.000
_cell.angle_alpha   90.00
_cell.angle_beta   90.00
_cell.angle_gamma   90.00
#
_symmetry.space_group_name_H-M   'P 1'
#
loop_
_entity.id
_entity.type
_entity.pdbx_description
1 polymer ?
#
loop_
_entity_poly.entity_id
_entity_poly.type
_entity_poly.pdbx_seq_one_letter_code
_entity_poly.pdbx_strand_id
1 'polypeptide(L)'
;MLWEEKRSQEKSENLPKTAISSLERCDKTFFPNIYILLKLLAVLPVSVVIVERSFSSLRTLKTYLRNTTLESSLNGLALLSIHRDIKIRDEEVLDKFASVPRNLDFFL
;
A
#
# COMPACT_ATOMS: atom_id res chain seq x y z
N MET A 1 9.38 -1.69 -42.58
CA MET A 1 8.38 -2.50 -41.84
C MET A 1 7.02 -1.91 -42.13
N LEU A 2 6.04 -2.72 -42.58
CA LEU A 2 4.73 -2.26 -43.08
C LEU A 2 3.98 -1.30 -42.12
N TRP A 3 4.19 -1.46 -40.82
CA TRP A 3 3.57 -0.61 -39.80
C TRP A 3 4.15 0.81 -39.75
N GLU A 4 5.47 0.96 -39.94
CA GLU A 4 6.13 2.27 -39.99
C GLU A 4 5.75 3.05 -41.26
N GLU A 5 5.52 2.35 -42.37
CA GLU A 5 5.01 2.94 -43.61
C GLU A 5 3.55 3.38 -43.46
N LYS A 6 2.70 2.56 -42.83
CA LYS A 6 1.32 2.92 -42.50
C LYS A 6 1.26 4.14 -41.58
N ARG A 7 2.17 4.21 -40.60
CA ARG A 7 2.27 5.30 -39.63
C ARG A 7 2.85 6.59 -40.21
N SER A 8 3.71 6.50 -41.21
CA SER A 8 4.25 7.67 -41.95
C SER A 8 3.26 8.25 -42.96
N GLN A 9 2.29 7.47 -43.43
CA GLN A 9 1.21 7.92 -44.32
C GLN A 9 0.11 8.71 -43.57
N GLU A 10 0.04 8.58 -42.25
CA GLU A 10 -0.99 9.20 -41.42
C GLU A 10 -0.58 10.63 -41.02
N LYS A 11 -1.43 11.64 -41.28
CA LYS A 11 -1.18 13.04 -40.89
C LYS A 11 -0.96 13.15 -39.38
N SER A 12 -0.01 13.99 -38.92
CA SER A 12 0.39 14.08 -37.50
C SER A 12 -0.76 14.41 -36.54
N GLU A 13 -1.84 15.01 -37.03
CA GLU A 13 -3.04 15.32 -36.25
C GLU A 13 -3.84 14.07 -35.79
N ASN A 14 -3.75 12.95 -36.51
CA ASN A 14 -4.49 11.73 -36.18
C ASN A 14 -3.69 10.77 -35.30
N LEU A 15 -2.47 11.15 -34.88
CA LEU A 15 -1.62 10.27 -34.11
C LEU A 15 -2.16 10.13 -32.67
N PRO A 16 -2.47 8.91 -32.21
CA PRO A 16 -2.89 8.68 -30.84
C PRO A 16 -1.81 9.14 -29.86
N LYS A 17 -2.18 10.04 -28.94
CA LYS A 17 -1.27 10.61 -27.93
C LYS A 17 -1.06 9.67 -26.73
N THR A 18 -1.88 8.63 -26.60
CA THR A 18 -1.89 7.71 -25.46
C THR A 18 -1.75 6.27 -25.94
N ALA A 19 -1.01 5.44 -25.20
CA ALA A 19 -0.82 4.01 -25.50
C ALA A 19 -2.14 3.25 -25.67
N ILE A 20 -3.19 3.65 -24.95
CA ILE A 20 -4.55 3.09 -25.04
C ILE A 20 -5.17 3.39 -26.40
N SER A 21 -5.15 4.65 -26.84
CA SER A 21 -5.67 5.03 -28.16
C SER A 21 -4.90 4.37 -29.31
N SER A 22 -3.59 4.15 -29.15
CA SER A 22 -2.78 3.40 -30.11
C SER A 22 -3.14 1.92 -30.16
N LEU A 23 -3.50 1.33 -29.01
CA LEU A 23 -3.95 -0.06 -28.92
C LEU A 23 -5.29 -0.26 -29.62
N GLU A 24 -6.22 0.69 -29.53
CA GLU A 24 -7.53 0.64 -30.19
C GLU A 24 -7.45 0.71 -31.72
N ARG A 25 -6.46 1.44 -32.28
CA ARG A 25 -6.24 1.54 -33.73
C ARG A 25 -5.37 0.43 -34.29
N CYS A 26 -4.76 -0.39 -33.43
CA CYS A 26 -3.83 -1.45 -33.85
C CYS A 26 -4.54 -2.80 -33.96
N ASP A 27 -4.66 -3.31 -35.19
CA ASP A 27 -5.19 -4.65 -35.44
C ASP A 27 -4.24 -5.74 -34.92
N LYS A 28 -4.71 -6.50 -33.93
CA LYS A 28 -3.98 -7.60 -33.30
C LYS A 28 -3.58 -8.70 -34.29
N THR A 29 -4.35 -8.88 -35.36
CA THR A 29 -4.14 -9.91 -36.38
C THR A 29 -3.00 -9.58 -37.34
N PHE A 30 -2.82 -8.29 -37.65
CA PHE A 30 -1.82 -7.83 -38.63
C PHE A 30 -0.47 -7.53 -37.98
N PHE A 31 -0.45 -7.06 -36.73
CA PHE A 31 0.77 -6.69 -36.01
C PHE A 31 0.79 -7.22 -34.56
N PRO A 32 0.90 -8.55 -34.36
CA PRO A 32 0.80 -9.17 -33.04
C PRO A 32 1.88 -8.69 -32.06
N ASN A 33 3.13 -8.52 -32.52
CA ASN A 33 4.24 -8.07 -31.66
C ASN A 33 4.07 -6.61 -31.20
N ILE A 34 3.58 -5.74 -32.09
CA ILE A 34 3.37 -4.32 -31.80
C ILE A 34 2.18 -4.15 -30.84
N TYR A 35 1.12 -4.94 -31.05
CA TYR A 35 -0.03 -5.00 -30.15
C TYR A 35 0.37 -5.42 -28.73
N ILE A 36 1.23 -6.44 -28.59
CA ILE A 36 1.72 -6.89 -27.27
C ILE A 36 2.55 -5.79 -26.59
N LEU A 37 3.42 -5.10 -27.33
CA LEU A 37 4.25 -4.03 -26.77
C LEU A 37 3.41 -2.83 -26.30
N LEU A 38 2.41 -2.43 -27.09
CA LEU A 38 1.46 -1.38 -26.72
C LEU A 38 0.62 -1.77 -25.50
N LYS A 39 0.19 -3.04 -25.43
CA LYS A 39 -0.53 -3.57 -24.27
C LYS A 39 0.33 -3.55 -23.02
N LEU A 40 1.59 -3.97 -23.11
CA LEU A 40 2.52 -3.92 -21.99
C LEU A 40 2.75 -2.49 -21.51
N LEU A 41 2.95 -1.56 -22.44
CA LEU A 41 3.11 -0.13 -22.14
C LEU A 41 1.87 0.47 -21.47
N ALA A 42 0.66 0.02 -21.83
CA ALA A 42 -0.58 0.46 -21.17
C ALA A 42 -0.77 -0.17 -19.79
N VAL A 43 -0.32 -1.41 -19.58
CA VAL A 43 -0.48 -2.15 -18.31
C VAL A 43 0.56 -1.72 -17.27
N LEU A 44 1.79 -1.42 -17.67
CA LEU A 44 2.87 -0.99 -16.78
C LEU A 44 2.49 0.18 -15.86
N PRO A 45 2.03 1.35 -16.35
CA PRO A 45 1.65 2.47 -15.50
C PRO A 45 0.45 2.11 -14.61
N VAL A 46 -0.51 1.34 -15.11
CA VAL A 46 -1.68 0.89 -14.33
C VAL A 46 -1.25 -0.01 -13.17
N SER A 47 -0.33 -0.95 -13.41
CA SER A 47 0.21 -1.83 -12.37
C SER A 47 0.96 -1.04 -11.30
N VAL A 48 1.80 -0.06 -11.70
CA VAL A 48 2.54 0.78 -10.75
C VAL A 48 1.59 1.58 -9.87
N VAL A 49 0.57 2.23 -10.46
CA VAL A 49 -0.44 2.99 -9.70
C VAL A 49 -1.21 2.11 -8.71
N ILE A 50 -1.58 0.88 -9.09
CA ILE A 50 -2.27 -0.06 -8.20
C ILE A 50 -1.38 -0.48 -7.03
N VAL A 51 -0.11 -0.77 -7.30
CA VAL A 51 0.87 -1.15 -6.27
C VAL A 51 1.13 0.02 -5.31
N GLU A 52 1.34 1.23 -5.81
CA GLU A 52 1.51 2.44 -4.99
C GLU A 52 0.30 2.70 -4.10
N ARG A 53 -0.92 2.59 -4.65
CA ARG A 53 -2.17 2.74 -3.88
C ARG A 53 -2.30 1.69 -2.78
N SER A 54 -1.96 0.44 -3.10
CA SER A 54 -2.03 -0.68 -2.14
C SER A 54 -1.00 -0.51 -1.03
N PHE A 55 0.23 -0.13 -1.38
CA PHE A 55 1.29 0.11 -0.41
C PHE A 55 1.01 1.33 0.49
N SER A 56 0.44 2.40 -0.07
CA SER A 56 -0.01 3.57 0.69
C SER A 56 -1.10 3.19 1.71
N SER A 57 -2.09 2.41 1.29
CA SER A 57 -3.16 1.93 2.17
C SER A 57 -2.60 1.06 3.31
N LEU A 58 -1.66 0.17 2.99
CA LEU A 58 -0.96 -0.66 3.97
C LEU A 58 -0.16 0.19 4.97
N ARG A 59 0.54 1.23 4.50
CA ARG A 59 1.31 2.15 5.35
C ARG A 59 0.41 2.87 6.35
N THR A 60 -0.75 3.35 5.90
CA THR A 60 -1.75 3.97 6.78
C THR A 60 -2.28 2.99 7.81
N LEU A 61 -2.64 1.77 7.40
CA LEU A 61 -3.13 0.73 8.33
C LEU A 61 -2.07 0.36 9.38
N LYS A 62 -0.82 0.16 8.96
CA LYS A 62 0.31 -0.10 9.88
C LYS A 62 0.52 1.04 10.87
N THR A 63 0.39 2.28 10.42
CA THR A 63 0.53 3.47 11.27
C THR A 63 -0.61 3.57 12.27
N TYR A 64 -1.85 3.33 11.82
CA TYR A 64 -3.03 3.31 12.68
C TYR A 64 -2.88 2.26 13.79
N LEU A 65 -2.57 1.00 13.43
CA LEU A 65 -2.35 -0.09 14.39
C LEU A 65 -1.27 0.25 15.42
N ARG A 66 -0.13 0.78 14.97
CA ARG A 66 0.95 1.19 15.88
C ARG A 66 0.49 2.28 16.85
N ASN A 67 -0.24 3.27 16.37
CA ASN A 67 -0.77 4.34 17.21
C ASN A 67 -1.81 3.80 18.20
N THR A 68 -2.69 2.89 17.79
CA THR A 68 -3.68 2.27 18.69
C THR A 68 -3.04 1.44 19.80
N THR A 69 -1.96 0.70 19.52
CA THR A 69 -1.19 0.01 20.55
C THR A 69 -0.57 0.99 21.54
N LEU A 70 0.03 2.09 21.05
CA LEU A 70 0.59 3.13 21.91
C LEU A 70 -0.49 3.85 22.74
N GLU A 71 -1.66 4.13 22.16
CA GLU A 71 -2.81 4.71 22.88
C GLU A 71 -3.28 3.81 24.02
N SER A 72 -3.29 2.48 23.84
CA SER A 72 -3.66 1.56 24.93
C SER A 72 -2.66 1.59 26.08
N SER A 73 -1.36 1.65 25.79
CA SER A 73 -0.30 1.80 26.80
C SER A 73 -0.36 3.18 27.47
N LEU A 74 -0.61 4.24 26.70
CA LEU A 74 -0.72 5.61 27.20
C LEU A 74 -1.94 5.78 28.11
N ASN A 75 -3.07 5.17 27.75
CA ASN A 75 -4.27 5.16 28.58
C ASN A 75 -4.02 4.44 29.92
N GLY A 76 -3.28 3.33 29.91
CA GLY A 76 -2.85 2.66 31.15
C GLY A 76 -1.98 3.56 32.04
N LEU A 77 -1.01 4.26 31.46
CA LEU A 77 -0.16 5.22 32.16
C LEU A 77 -0.95 6.43 32.70
N ALA A 78 -1.91 6.95 31.93
CA ALA A 78 -2.79 8.03 32.35
C ALA A 78 -3.65 7.61 33.56
N LEU A 79 -4.22 6.39 33.54
CA LEU A 79 -4.98 5.85 34.66
C LEU A 79 -4.14 5.72 35.94
N LEU A 80 -2.90 5.24 35.82
CA LEU A 80 -1.95 5.17 36.95
C LEU A 80 -1.58 6.56 37.47
N SER A 81 -1.44 7.55 36.56
CA SER A 81 -1.10 8.92 36.95
C SER A 81 -2.26 9.62 37.67
N ILE A 82 -3.51 9.33 37.29
CA ILE A 82 -4.72 9.88 37.93
C ILE A 82 -4.93 9.25 39.32
N HIS A 83 -4.74 7.94 39.44
CA HIS A 83 -4.97 7.18 40.69
C HIS A 83 -3.70 7.00 41.53
N ARG A 84 -2.86 8.05 41.61
CA ARG A 84 -1.56 8.02 42.29
C ARG A 84 -1.66 7.87 43.82
N ASP A 85 -2.84 8.14 44.35
CA ASP A 85 -3.24 8.02 45.76
C ASP A 85 -3.54 6.58 46.19
N ILE A 86 -3.70 5.65 45.24
CA ILE A 86 -3.83 4.22 45.53
C ILE A 86 -2.45 3.64 45.85
N LYS A 87 -2.20 3.30 47.11
CA LYS A 87 -0.99 2.56 47.53
C LYS A 87 -1.09 1.12 47.04
N ILE A 88 -0.47 0.84 45.91
CA ILE A 88 -0.29 -0.52 45.39
C ILE A 88 0.84 -1.19 46.20
N ARG A 89 0.60 -2.38 46.73
CA ARG A 89 1.64 -3.18 47.41
C ARG A 89 2.41 -4.00 46.38
N ASP A 90 3.73 -3.97 46.47
CA ASP A 90 4.63 -4.63 45.52
C ASP A 90 4.39 -6.15 45.42
N GLU A 91 4.03 -6.78 46.54
CA GLU A 91 3.71 -8.21 46.65
C GLU A 91 2.51 -8.62 45.79
N GLU A 92 1.48 -7.77 45.74
CA GLU A 92 0.23 -8.03 45.01
C GLU A 92 0.42 -7.83 43.50
N VAL A 93 1.30 -6.89 43.11
CA VAL A 93 1.73 -6.73 41.72
C VAL A 93 2.54 -7.96 41.30
N LEU A 94 3.50 -8.39 42.11
CA LEU A 94 4.36 -9.53 41.79
C LEU A 94 3.54 -10.82 41.62
N ASP A 95 2.59 -11.08 42.51
CA ASP A 95 1.71 -12.26 42.42
C ASP A 95 0.82 -12.21 41.16
N LYS A 96 0.28 -11.03 40.84
CA LYS A 96 -0.56 -10.85 39.64
C LYS A 96 0.24 -10.96 38.35
N PHE A 97 1.49 -10.48 38.33
CA PHE A 97 2.42 -10.67 37.21
C PHE A 97 2.87 -12.14 37.08
N ALA A 98 3.06 -12.85 38.20
CA ALA A 98 3.40 -14.27 38.20
C ALA A 98 2.23 -15.16 37.73
N SER A 99 0.99 -14.74 37.98
CA SER A 99 -0.23 -15.43 37.54
C SER A 99 -0.51 -15.30 36.03
N VAL A 100 0.08 -14.32 35.34
CA VAL A 100 -0.14 -14.11 33.89
C VAL A 100 1.01 -14.78 33.11
N PRO A 101 0.73 -15.57 32.05
CA PRO A 101 1.78 -16.23 31.27
C PRO A 101 2.74 -15.20 30.64
N ARG A 102 4.05 -15.47 30.78
CA ARG A 102 5.23 -14.61 30.52
C ARG A 102 5.44 -14.05 29.09
N ASN A 103 4.43 -14.02 28.23
CA ASN A 103 4.53 -13.33 26.94
C ASN A 103 3.91 -11.92 27.06
N LEU A 104 4.55 -11.07 27.86
CA LEU A 104 4.27 -9.63 27.86
C LEU A 104 5.32 -8.98 26.97
N ASP A 105 4.92 -8.60 25.76
CA ASP A 105 5.74 -7.80 24.85
C ASP A 105 5.91 -6.40 25.45
N PHE A 106 7.03 -6.18 26.14
CA PHE A 106 7.45 -4.85 26.54
C PHE A 106 7.94 -4.10 25.30
N PHE A 107 7.03 -3.44 24.59
CA PHE A 107 7.41 -2.41 23.63
C PHE A 107 7.86 -1.18 24.42
N LEU A 108 9.18 -1.06 24.59
CA LEU A 108 9.87 0.13 25.09
C LEU A 108 9.86 1.26 24.05
#